data_AF-A0A7V9MBP7-F1
#
_entry.id   AF-A0A7V9MBP7-F1
#
_cell.length_a   1.000
_cell.length_b   1.000
_cell.length_c   1.000
_cell.angle_alpha   90.00
_cell.angle_beta   90.00
_cell.angle_gamma   90.00
#
_symmetry.space_group_name_H-M   'P 1'
#
loop_
_entity.id
_entity.type
_entity.pdbx_description
1 polymer ?
#
loop_
_entity_poly.entity_id
_entity_poly.type
_entity_poly.pdbx_seq_one_letter_code
_entity_poly.pdbx_strand_id
1 'polypeptide(L)'
;MTAIYIHNTPYASQQEARDRKLTSKALVRFECWWHLWKIEAWPFKALGDGDLVVLLSTWRGCGELTWLVKARDVHKHSYGGWANATEAIANWGAMSVPEVRSEMYTSAKRPSDPGVVLAWKATPVKALNTPRPLGLRLRPTGWLLTDAATLKGMGVPLP
;
A
#
# COMPACT_ATOMS: atom_id res chain seq x y z
N MET A 1 14.20 -12.85 -12.86
CA MET A 1 13.57 -13.00 -11.53
C MET A 1 12.35 -12.10 -11.50
N THR A 2 11.19 -12.61 -11.05
CA THR A 2 9.98 -11.79 -10.95
C THR A 2 10.09 -10.87 -9.73
N ALA A 3 10.07 -9.57 -9.97
CA ALA A 3 10.04 -8.56 -8.92
C ALA A 3 8.72 -8.64 -8.14
N ILE A 4 8.80 -8.59 -6.81
CA ILE A 4 7.66 -8.57 -5.91
C ILE A 4 7.84 -7.40 -4.94
N TYR A 5 6.85 -6.53 -4.88
CA TYR A 5 6.79 -5.44 -3.92
C TYR A 5 6.19 -5.93 -2.62
N ILE A 6 6.59 -5.33 -1.50
CA ILE A 6 5.87 -5.43 -0.23
C ILE A 6 5.39 -4.03 0.12
N HIS A 7 4.10 -3.89 0.40
CA HIS A 7 3.50 -2.63 0.84
C HIS A 7 2.99 -2.78 2.27
N ASN A 8 3.49 -1.93 3.17
CA ASN A 8 3.11 -1.91 4.56
C ASN A 8 1.94 -0.95 4.85
N THR A 9 0.94 -1.47 5.56
CA THR A 9 -0.11 -0.70 6.22
C THR A 9 0.12 -0.78 7.74
N PRO A 10 0.60 0.30 8.38
CA PRO A 10 0.77 0.33 9.83
C PRO A 10 -0.56 0.59 10.56
N TYR A 11 -0.76 -0.11 11.67
CA TYR A 11 -1.90 0.05 12.58
C TYR A 11 -1.39 0.39 13.99
N ALA A 12 -2.19 1.12 14.77
CA ALA A 12 -1.82 1.50 16.14
C ALA A 12 -1.78 0.29 17.08
N SER A 13 -2.62 -0.72 16.82
CA SER A 13 -2.70 -1.94 17.64
C SER A 13 -3.01 -3.19 16.81
N GLN A 14 -2.80 -4.36 17.42
CA GLN A 14 -3.21 -5.63 16.82
C GLN A 14 -4.72 -5.71 16.63
N GLN A 15 -5.50 -5.14 17.57
CA GLN A 15 -6.95 -5.16 17.49
C GLN A 15 -7.43 -4.35 16.28
N GLU A 16 -6.91 -3.15 16.10
CA GLU A 16 -7.22 -2.32 14.92
C GLU A 16 -6.83 -3.04 13.61
N ALA A 17 -5.66 -3.68 13.58
CA ALA A 17 -5.24 -4.46 12.42
C ALA A 17 -6.21 -5.61 12.10
N ARG A 18 -6.80 -6.25 13.12
CA ARG A 18 -7.82 -7.31 12.95
C ARG A 18 -9.16 -6.73 12.49
N ASP A 19 -9.60 -5.64 13.10
CA ASP A 19 -10.89 -5.00 12.78
C ASP A 19 -10.91 -4.46 11.34
N ARG A 20 -9.76 -3.96 10.87
CA ARG A 20 -9.57 -3.43 9.51
C ARG A 20 -8.98 -4.46 8.55
N LYS A 21 -8.81 -5.72 8.97
CA LYS A 21 -8.23 -6.75 8.12
C LYS A 21 -9.13 -6.99 6.92
N LEU A 22 -8.56 -6.93 5.72
CA LEU A 22 -9.24 -7.32 4.49
C LEU A 22 -9.33 -8.85 4.45
N THR A 23 -10.45 -9.40 4.90
CA THR A 23 -10.65 -10.85 5.06
C THR A 23 -11.14 -11.54 3.80
N SER A 24 -11.57 -10.79 2.78
CA SER A 24 -12.13 -11.35 1.54
C SER A 24 -11.51 -10.74 0.28
N LYS A 25 -11.55 -11.51 -0.82
CA LYS A 25 -11.13 -11.02 -2.14
C LYS A 25 -11.92 -9.79 -2.59
N ALA A 26 -13.20 -9.72 -2.23
CA ALA A 26 -14.05 -8.58 -2.60
C ALA A 26 -13.55 -7.30 -1.91
N LEU A 27 -13.31 -7.35 -0.59
CA LEU A 27 -12.78 -6.21 0.15
C LEU A 27 -11.42 -5.76 -0.38
N VAL A 28 -10.48 -6.69 -0.60
CA VAL A 28 -9.17 -6.37 -1.20
C VAL A 28 -9.33 -5.76 -2.60
N ARG A 29 -10.31 -6.19 -3.39
CA ARG A 29 -10.53 -5.64 -4.73
C ARG A 29 -11.04 -4.20 -4.68
N PHE A 30 -11.93 -3.88 -3.75
CA PHE A 30 -12.54 -2.54 -3.65
C PHE A 30 -11.65 -1.53 -2.93
N GLU A 31 -10.72 -2.00 -2.09
CA GLU A 31 -9.80 -1.14 -1.38
C GLU A 31 -8.94 -0.29 -2.33
N CYS A 32 -8.66 0.93 -1.89
CA CYS A 32 -7.81 1.90 -2.58
C CYS A 32 -6.61 2.21 -1.71
N TRP A 33 -5.40 2.10 -2.27
CA TRP A 33 -4.17 2.45 -1.56
C TRP A 33 -3.55 3.66 -2.21
N TRP A 34 -3.05 4.60 -1.40
CA TRP A 34 -2.30 5.74 -1.92
C TRP A 34 -1.15 6.18 -1.01
N HIS A 35 -0.16 6.82 -1.63
CA HIS A 35 0.94 7.48 -0.95
C HIS A 35 1.17 8.85 -1.56
N LEU A 36 1.64 9.76 -0.72
CA LEU A 36 1.83 11.16 -1.07
C LEU A 36 3.24 11.55 -0.63
N TRP A 37 4.05 12.01 -1.56
CA TRP A 37 5.44 12.43 -1.29
C TRP A 37 5.69 13.84 -1.80
N LYS A 38 6.71 14.52 -1.27
CA LYS A 38 7.14 15.83 -1.79
C LYS A 38 7.86 15.73 -3.13
N ILE A 39 8.52 14.60 -3.36
CA ILE A 39 9.28 14.30 -4.56
C ILE A 39 8.96 12.89 -5.03
N GLU A 40 9.28 12.60 -6.30
CA GLU A 40 9.19 11.26 -6.86
C GLU A 40 10.20 10.31 -6.19
N ALA A 41 9.75 9.60 -5.16
CA ALA A 41 10.53 8.58 -4.47
C ALA A 41 10.09 7.18 -4.90
N TRP A 42 10.97 6.19 -4.77
CA TRP A 42 10.57 4.80 -4.95
C TRP A 42 9.48 4.42 -3.92
N PRO A 43 8.36 3.76 -4.32
CA PRO A 43 8.13 3.08 -5.61
C PRO A 43 7.39 3.87 -6.69
N PHE A 44 7.18 5.20 -6.55
CA PHE A 44 6.45 6.02 -7.54
C PHE A 44 6.88 5.75 -8.99
N LYS A 45 8.18 5.70 -9.25
CA LYS A 45 8.72 5.46 -10.61
C LYS A 45 8.62 4.00 -11.07
N ALA A 46 8.52 3.06 -10.13
CA ALA A 46 8.72 1.65 -10.40
C ALA A 46 7.41 0.84 -10.47
N LEU A 47 6.44 1.13 -9.59
CA LEU A 47 5.20 0.35 -9.52
C LEU A 47 4.35 0.61 -10.77
N GLY A 48 3.95 -0.45 -11.48
CA GLY A 48 3.05 -0.40 -12.62
C GLY A 48 1.88 -1.38 -12.49
N ASP A 49 0.94 -1.30 -13.44
CA ASP A 49 -0.14 -2.27 -13.52
C ASP A 49 0.38 -3.69 -13.78
N GLY A 50 -0.21 -4.66 -13.09
CA GLY A 50 0.17 -6.08 -13.18
C GLY A 50 1.30 -6.50 -12.24
N ASP A 51 2.03 -5.56 -11.63
CA ASP A 51 3.10 -5.84 -10.68
C ASP A 51 2.58 -6.61 -9.46
N LEU A 52 3.37 -7.56 -8.97
CA LEU A 52 3.02 -8.33 -7.78
C LEU A 52 3.32 -7.53 -6.51
N VAL A 53 2.33 -7.44 -5.63
CA VAL A 53 2.46 -6.77 -4.33
C VAL A 53 2.02 -7.73 -3.23
N VAL A 54 2.84 -7.88 -2.20
CA VAL A 54 2.48 -8.50 -0.93
C VAL A 54 2.01 -7.39 0.01
N LEU A 55 0.77 -7.51 0.49
CA LEU A 55 0.23 -6.64 1.53
C LEU A 55 0.74 -7.09 2.89
N LEU A 56 1.37 -6.17 3.61
CA LEU A 56 1.87 -6.36 4.97
C LEU A 56 1.09 -5.44 5.91
N SER A 57 0.52 -6.01 6.96
CA SER A 57 -0.09 -5.28 8.07
C SER A 57 0.88 -5.28 9.25
N THR A 58 1.25 -4.13 9.81
CA THR A 58 2.14 -4.06 10.98
C THR A 58 1.50 -3.35 12.16
N TRP A 59 1.91 -3.73 13.36
CA TRP A 59 1.59 -3.04 14.62
C TRP A 59 2.78 -3.18 15.57
N ARG A 60 2.72 -2.56 16.76
CA ARG A 60 3.84 -2.53 17.70
C ARG A 60 4.41 -3.94 17.96
N GLY A 61 5.63 -4.17 17.52
CA GLY A 61 6.39 -5.40 17.73
C GLY A 61 6.03 -6.59 16.84
N CYS A 62 5.10 -6.48 15.90
CA CYS A 62 4.64 -7.61 15.10
C CYS A 62 4.11 -7.20 13.71
N GLY A 63 3.57 -8.17 12.97
CA GLY A 63 2.87 -7.96 11.71
C GLY A 63 2.49 -9.26 11.02
N GLU A 64 1.79 -9.15 9.91
CA GLU A 64 1.28 -10.27 9.12
C GLU A 64 1.31 -9.91 7.62
N LEU A 65 1.79 -10.83 6.79
CA LEU A 65 1.59 -10.81 5.35
C LEU A 65 0.18 -11.33 5.07
N THR A 66 -0.69 -10.47 4.57
CA THR A 66 -2.13 -10.76 4.46
C THR A 66 -2.48 -11.33 3.09
N TRP A 67 -2.02 -10.68 2.02
CA TRP A 67 -2.37 -11.04 0.64
C TRP A 67 -1.20 -10.89 -0.32
N LEU A 68 -1.17 -11.75 -1.33
CA LEU A 68 -0.50 -11.49 -2.60
C LEU A 68 -1.56 -10.96 -3.58
N VAL A 69 -1.25 -9.84 -4.23
CA VAL A 69 -2.12 -9.16 -5.19
C VAL A 69 -1.34 -8.76 -6.43
N LYS A 70 -2.05 -8.42 -7.50
CA LYS A 70 -1.51 -7.61 -8.61
C LYS A 70 -1.98 -6.18 -8.46
N ALA A 71 -1.08 -5.22 -8.61
CA ALA A 71 -1.44 -3.82 -8.73
C ALA A 71 -2.29 -3.61 -9.99
N ARG A 72 -3.31 -2.77 -9.90
CA ARG A 72 -4.17 -2.35 -11.00
C ARG A 72 -4.58 -0.89 -10.84
N ASP A 73 -5.02 -0.30 -11.94
CA ASP A 73 -5.44 1.09 -12.03
C ASP A 73 -4.40 2.05 -11.42
N VAL A 74 -3.11 1.76 -11.60
CA VAL A 74 -2.02 2.53 -10.96
C VAL A 74 -2.02 3.96 -11.49
N HIS A 75 -2.37 4.89 -10.62
CA HIS A 75 -2.43 6.31 -10.89
C HIS A 75 -1.24 7.05 -10.28
N LYS A 76 -0.57 7.84 -11.11
CA LYS A 76 0.58 8.65 -10.74
C LYS A 76 0.35 10.07 -11.20
N HIS A 77 0.41 11.03 -10.28
CA HIS A 77 0.15 12.42 -10.61
C HIS A 77 0.99 13.37 -9.76
N SER A 78 1.49 14.43 -10.37
CA SER A 78 2.17 15.53 -9.69
C SER A 78 1.17 16.63 -9.41
N TYR A 79 1.16 17.16 -8.19
CA TYR A 79 0.21 18.19 -7.76
C TYR A 79 0.95 19.41 -7.20
N GLY A 80 0.40 20.60 -7.48
CA GLY A 80 0.93 21.87 -6.96
C GLY A 80 0.44 22.22 -5.55
N GLY A 81 -0.57 21.51 -5.05
CA GLY A 81 -1.14 21.72 -3.73
C GLY A 81 -1.99 20.55 -3.28
N TRP A 82 -2.22 20.49 -1.98
CA TRP A 82 -2.90 19.41 -1.29
C TRP A 82 -4.34 19.20 -1.74
N ALA A 83 -5.08 20.29 -2.00
CA ALA A 83 -6.46 20.22 -2.49
C ALA A 83 -6.52 19.38 -3.77
N ASN A 84 -5.65 19.71 -4.73
CA ASN A 84 -5.53 19.00 -6.01
C ASN A 84 -5.17 17.52 -5.81
N ALA A 85 -4.30 17.19 -4.84
CA ALA A 85 -3.97 15.81 -4.53
C ALA A 85 -5.19 15.02 -4.02
N THR A 86 -5.95 15.60 -3.08
CA THR A 86 -7.13 14.95 -2.51
C THR A 86 -8.26 14.81 -3.52
N GLU A 87 -8.44 15.78 -4.41
CA GLU A 87 -9.41 15.71 -5.51
C GLU A 87 -9.02 14.65 -6.53
N ALA A 88 -7.74 14.57 -6.90
CA ALA A 88 -7.25 13.54 -7.82
C ALA A 88 -7.48 12.13 -7.27
N ILE A 89 -7.19 11.89 -5.99
CA ILE A 89 -7.45 10.60 -5.32
C ILE A 89 -8.94 10.32 -5.27
N ALA A 90 -9.76 11.28 -4.83
CA ALA A 90 -11.21 11.13 -4.70
C ALA A 90 -11.85 10.74 -6.05
N ASN A 91 -11.51 11.48 -7.11
CA ASN A 91 -12.01 11.22 -8.45
C ASN A 91 -11.56 9.86 -8.99
N TRP A 92 -10.29 9.49 -8.80
CA TRP A 92 -9.77 8.19 -9.25
C TRP A 92 -10.33 7.00 -8.44
N GLY A 93 -10.48 7.19 -7.12
CA GLY A 93 -10.97 6.18 -6.18
C GLY A 93 -12.48 5.99 -6.21
N ALA A 94 -13.22 6.92 -6.84
CA ALA A 94 -14.68 7.05 -6.69
C ALA A 94 -15.09 7.21 -5.22
N MET A 95 -14.32 8.03 -4.49
CA MET A 95 -14.52 8.35 -3.07
C MET A 95 -14.81 9.85 -2.92
N SER A 96 -15.33 10.25 -1.77
CA SER A 96 -15.47 11.66 -1.42
C SER A 96 -14.15 12.25 -0.89
N VAL A 97 -13.93 13.54 -1.13
CA VAL A 97 -12.75 14.26 -0.58
C VAL A 97 -12.68 14.20 0.95
N PRO A 98 -13.79 14.29 1.72
CA PRO A 98 -13.77 14.09 3.16
C PRO A 98 -13.27 12.70 3.59
N GLU A 99 -13.66 11.63 2.88
CA GLU A 99 -13.16 10.28 3.16
C GLU A 99 -11.63 10.22 2.98
N VAL A 100 -11.13 10.74 1.85
CA VAL A 100 -9.68 10.80 1.57
C VAL A 100 -8.94 11.58 2.65
N ARG A 101 -9.49 12.69 3.16
CA ARG A 101 -8.85 13.54 4.17
C ARG A 101 -8.92 12.98 5.59
N SER A 102 -9.87 12.10 5.87
CA SER A 102 -10.08 11.51 7.19
C SER A 102 -8.96 10.54 7.60
N GLU A 103 -8.12 10.12 6.66
CA GLU A 103 -6.99 9.26 6.98
C GLU A 103 -5.87 10.03 7.71
N MET A 104 -5.28 9.38 8.72
CA MET A 104 -4.17 9.98 9.49
C MET A 104 -2.96 10.35 8.60
N TYR A 105 -2.76 9.64 7.49
CA TYR A 105 -1.66 9.90 6.56
C TYR A 105 -1.83 11.21 5.78
N THR A 106 -3.07 11.67 5.63
CA THR A 106 -3.47 12.84 4.85
C THR A 106 -3.65 14.11 5.71
N SER A 107 -3.99 13.97 6.99
CA SER A 107 -4.33 15.11 7.85
C SER A 107 -3.14 16.01 8.25
N ALA A 108 -1.90 15.53 8.13
CA ALA A 108 -0.70 16.25 8.58
C ALA A 108 -0.05 17.17 7.52
N LYS A 109 -0.59 17.26 6.30
CA LYS A 109 0.05 18.00 5.19
C LYS A 109 -0.47 19.43 5.05
N ARG A 110 0.41 20.37 4.70
CA ARG A 110 0.03 21.77 4.47
C ARG A 110 -0.67 21.91 3.12
N PRO A 111 -1.70 22.79 3.01
CA PRO A 111 -2.46 22.96 1.77
C PRO A 111 -1.64 23.30 0.52
N SER A 112 -0.52 23.99 0.68
CA SER A 112 0.33 24.48 -0.41
C SER A 112 1.55 23.62 -0.71
N ASP A 113 1.72 22.46 -0.06
CA ASP A 113 2.89 21.62 -0.30
C ASP A 113 2.75 20.93 -1.68
N PRO A 114 3.65 21.21 -2.65
CA PRO A 114 3.67 20.46 -3.90
C PRO A 114 4.16 19.03 -3.64
N GLY A 115 3.83 18.13 -4.55
CA GLY A 115 4.24 16.74 -4.42
C GLY A 115 3.73 15.83 -5.50
N VAL A 116 3.75 14.54 -5.19
CA VAL A 116 3.33 13.48 -6.09
C VAL A 116 2.46 12.48 -5.34
N VAL A 117 1.46 11.94 -6.04
CA VAL A 117 0.57 10.89 -5.56
C VAL A 117 0.81 9.61 -6.35
N LEU A 118 0.97 8.51 -5.64
CA LEU A 118 0.84 7.16 -6.18
C LEU A 118 -0.41 6.55 -5.57
N ALA A 119 -1.42 6.29 -6.38
CA ALA A 119 -2.64 5.58 -5.97
C ALA A 119 -2.79 4.30 -6.80
N TRP A 120 -3.33 3.24 -6.22
CA TRP A 120 -3.49 1.96 -6.90
C TRP A 120 -4.57 1.09 -6.23
N LYS A 121 -5.19 0.21 -7.00
CA LYS A 121 -6.14 -0.81 -6.53
C LYS A 121 -5.52 -2.19 -6.69
N ALA A 122 -6.13 -3.21 -6.09
CA ALA A 122 -5.60 -4.57 -6.15
C ALA A 122 -6.50 -5.53 -6.92
N THR A 123 -5.87 -6.45 -7.65
CA THR A 123 -6.49 -7.71 -8.06
C THR A 123 -5.98 -8.82 -7.13
N PRO A 124 -6.83 -9.39 -6.26
CA PRO A 124 -6.39 -10.41 -5.30
C PRO A 124 -5.91 -11.67 -6.01
N VAL A 125 -4.71 -12.15 -5.67
CA VAL A 125 -4.16 -13.42 -6.18
C VAL A 125 -4.36 -14.53 -5.16
N LYS A 126 -3.79 -14.36 -3.95
CA LYS A 126 -3.79 -15.39 -2.90
C LYS A 126 -3.77 -14.76 -1.51
N ALA A 127 -4.57 -15.31 -0.58
CA ALA A 127 -4.43 -14.96 0.83
C ALA A 127 -3.21 -15.69 1.41
N LEU A 128 -2.37 -14.97 2.16
CA LEU A 128 -1.13 -15.51 2.72
C LEU A 128 -1.29 -15.88 4.21
N ASN A 129 -1.96 -15.02 4.98
CA ASN A 129 -2.14 -15.15 6.44
C ASN A 129 -0.88 -15.64 7.17
N THR A 130 0.28 -15.09 6.78
CA THR A 130 1.59 -15.55 7.26
C THR A 130 2.15 -14.52 8.24
N PRO A 131 2.63 -14.91 9.43
CA PRO A 131 3.31 -13.99 10.33
C PRO A 131 4.44 -13.23 9.62
N ARG A 132 4.66 -11.97 9.96
CA ARG A 132 5.76 -11.17 9.39
C ARG A 132 7.08 -11.93 9.61
N PRO A 133 7.83 -12.26 8.54
CA PRO A 133 9.11 -12.94 8.67
C PRO A 133 10.10 -12.16 9.54
N LEU A 134 10.88 -12.88 10.35
CA LEU A 134 11.98 -12.31 11.11
C LEU A 134 12.99 -11.66 10.16
N GLY A 135 13.49 -10.48 10.52
CA GLY A 135 14.49 -9.77 9.71
C GLY A 135 13.92 -9.00 8.50
N LEU A 136 12.61 -9.08 8.22
CA LEU A 136 11.99 -8.27 7.17
C LEU A 136 12.08 -6.78 7.51
N ARG A 137 12.97 -6.05 6.85
CA ARG A 137 13.17 -4.61 7.03
C ARG A 137 12.58 -3.84 5.85
N LEU A 138 11.64 -2.95 6.15
CA LEU A 138 11.05 -2.04 5.18
C LEU A 138 11.90 -0.79 5.04
N ARG A 139 11.81 -0.12 3.89
CA ARG A 139 12.31 1.25 3.76
C ARG A 139 11.43 2.21 4.55
N PRO A 140 11.91 3.42 4.89
CA PRO A 140 11.10 4.44 5.55
C PRO A 140 9.80 4.79 4.80
N THR A 141 9.74 4.51 3.50
CA THR A 141 8.54 4.71 2.68
C THR A 141 7.43 3.69 2.97
N GLY A 142 7.68 2.65 3.76
CA GLY A 142 6.74 1.55 3.99
C GLY A 142 6.75 0.48 2.88
N TRP A 143 7.71 0.57 1.95
CA TRP A 143 7.82 -0.36 0.82
C TRP A 143 9.13 -1.15 0.84
N LEU A 144 9.12 -2.34 0.23
CA LEU A 144 10.31 -3.14 -0.06
C LEU A 144 10.20 -3.80 -1.43
N LEU A 145 11.30 -3.87 -2.18
CA LEU A 145 11.41 -4.67 -3.40
C LEU A 145 12.13 -5.97 -3.06
N THR A 146 11.57 -7.09 -3.47
CA THR A 146 12.15 -8.42 -3.28
C THR A 146 11.81 -9.32 -4.47
N ASP A 147 12.12 -10.60 -4.35
CA ASP A 147 11.83 -11.62 -5.35
C ASP A 147 11.18 -12.85 -4.71
N ALA A 148 10.71 -13.76 -5.56
CA ALA A 148 10.05 -14.98 -5.11
C ALA A 148 10.98 -15.92 -4.32
N ALA A 149 12.28 -15.95 -4.65
CA ALA A 149 13.25 -16.82 -3.98
C ALA A 149 13.47 -16.37 -2.52
N THR A 150 13.60 -15.06 -2.31
CA THR A 150 13.75 -14.43 -1.00
C THR A 150 12.51 -14.68 -0.14
N LEU A 151 11.31 -14.46 -0.68
CA LEU A 151 10.06 -14.70 0.03
C LEU A 151 9.87 -16.19 0.36
N LYS A 152 10.22 -17.10 -0.55
CA LYS A 152 10.20 -18.54 -0.28
C LYS A 152 11.19 -18.93 0.81
N GLY A 153 12.39 -18.36 0.82
CA GLY A 153 13.39 -18.54 1.89
C GLY A 153 12.91 -18.03 3.25
N MET A 154 11.99 -17.06 3.27
CA MET A 154 11.30 -16.56 4.46
C MET A 154 10.07 -17.39 4.85
N GLY A 155 9.74 -18.45 4.13
CA GLY A 155 8.58 -19.31 4.39
C GLY A 155 7.25 -18.76 3.87
N VAL A 156 7.25 -17.76 2.99
CA VAL A 156 6.02 -17.20 2.42
C VAL A 156 5.47 -18.12 1.33
N PRO A 157 4.21 -18.58 1.43
CA PRO A 157 3.64 -19.54 0.50
C PRO A 157 3.17 -18.86 -0.80
N LEU A 158 4.12 -18.52 -1.67
CA LEU A 158 3.81 -18.02 -3.02
C LEU A 158 3.17 -19.12 -3.89
N PRO A 159 2.32 -18.76 -4.88
CA PRO A 159 1.79 -19.71 -5.85
C PRO A 159 2.87 -20.30 -6.77
#